data_AF-A0A7N4PUL6-F1
#
_entry.id   AF-A0A7N4PUL6-F1
#
_cell.length_a   1.000
_cell.length_b   1.000
_cell.length_c   1.000
_cell.angle_alpha   90.00
_cell.angle_beta   90.00
_cell.angle_gamma   90.00
#
_symmetry.space_group_name_H-M   'P 1'
#
loop_
_entity.id
_entity.type
_entity.pdbx_description
1 polymer ?
#
loop_
_entity_poly.entity_id
_entity_poly.type
_entity_poly.pdbx_seq_one_letter_code
_entity_poly.pdbx_strand_id
1 'polypeptide(L)'
;MAAPMESLRKRRGGGDAPQPEPLKAPGREPPTGPPSLLPGTFWLTRIVLLRALAFIYFVAFLVAYNQNKQLIGEKGLLPSKLYLQQIQQYFRGKSVWDSFSYSPTIIWFLDWSYMDFILDAISLLGLGVSAFVIITSCANMLLMATLWILYFSLAHVGQIWYAFGWEFQLLETGFLGIFLCPLWTFSRLPKHTPTSNIVIWGFRWLIFRIMLGAGLIKVRGDRCWRELTCMDYHYEAIMQTQPVPNPIAYYLHQSPWWFHQFETLSNHFIELVVPFFIFFGRRMCIIHGIVQILFQTSNFCCPDFGVLQPTIHVY
;
A
#
# COMPACT_ATOMS: atom_id res chain seq x y z
N MET A 1 -35.99 -4.56 -90.39
CA MET A 1 -36.98 -5.31 -91.21
C MET A 1 -37.60 -6.42 -90.35
N ALA A 2 -38.65 -7.08 -90.82
CA ALA A 2 -39.54 -7.91 -89.99
C ALA A 2 -38.97 -9.30 -89.60
N ALA A 3 -39.58 -9.92 -88.58
CA ALA A 3 -39.48 -11.35 -88.26
C ALA A 3 -40.52 -12.17 -89.06
N PRO A 4 -40.38 -13.51 -89.16
CA PRO A 4 -41.06 -14.47 -88.26
C PRO A 4 -40.10 -15.57 -87.70
N MET A 5 -40.38 -16.35 -86.62
CA MET A 5 -41.34 -17.47 -86.42
C MET A 5 -41.19 -18.61 -87.48
N GLU A 6 -41.24 -19.93 -87.21
CA GLU A 6 -41.24 -20.78 -86.00
C GLU A 6 -40.79 -22.23 -86.42
N SER A 7 -40.78 -23.37 -85.69
CA SER A 7 -41.33 -23.79 -84.38
C SER A 7 -40.59 -24.97 -83.71
N LEU A 8 -40.84 -25.15 -82.40
CA LEU A 8 -40.96 -26.40 -81.62
C LEU A 8 -40.31 -27.74 -82.07
N ARG A 9 -39.41 -28.29 -81.23
CA ARG A 9 -39.53 -29.70 -80.75
C ARG A 9 -39.05 -29.85 -79.30
N LYS A 10 -39.42 -30.96 -78.63
CA LYS A 10 -39.61 -31.04 -77.16
C LYS A 10 -39.07 -32.38 -76.57
N ARG A 11 -38.50 -32.32 -75.35
CA ARG A 11 -37.94 -33.45 -74.53
C ARG A 11 -36.63 -34.07 -75.11
N ARG A 12 -35.76 -34.76 -74.35
CA ARG A 12 -35.92 -35.38 -73.00
C ARG A 12 -34.58 -35.58 -72.25
N GLY A 13 -34.51 -35.17 -70.98
CA GLY A 13 -33.84 -35.87 -69.86
C GLY A 13 -32.30 -35.96 -69.74
N GLY A 14 -31.82 -35.88 -68.48
CA GLY A 14 -30.49 -36.35 -68.04
C GLY A 14 -29.41 -35.27 -67.89
N GLY A 15 -28.72 -35.24 -66.74
CA GLY A 15 -27.53 -34.41 -66.48
C GLY A 15 -27.56 -33.69 -65.12
N ASP A 16 -26.64 -34.05 -64.22
CA ASP A 16 -26.54 -33.52 -62.86
C ASP A 16 -26.01 -32.08 -62.77
N ALA A 17 -26.59 -31.28 -61.86
CA ALA A 17 -25.93 -30.16 -61.18
C ALA A 17 -26.79 -29.65 -59.99
N PRO A 18 -26.44 -29.96 -58.72
CA PRO A 18 -27.02 -29.28 -57.57
C PRO A 18 -26.59 -27.81 -57.51
N GLN A 19 -27.50 -26.90 -57.14
CA GLN A 19 -27.15 -25.52 -56.82
C GLN A 19 -26.37 -25.47 -55.49
N PRO A 20 -25.30 -24.65 -55.37
CA PRO A 20 -24.56 -24.52 -54.12
C PRO A 20 -25.38 -23.76 -53.06
N GLU A 21 -25.53 -24.33 -51.86
CA GLU A 21 -26.10 -23.64 -50.71
C GLU A 21 -25.26 -22.41 -50.29
N PRO A 22 -25.88 -21.36 -49.73
CA PRO A 22 -25.14 -20.24 -49.16
C PRO A 22 -24.30 -20.70 -47.95
N LEU A 23 -23.00 -20.42 -48.02
CA LEU A 23 -21.99 -20.82 -47.02
C LEU A 23 -22.37 -20.36 -45.60
N LYS A 24 -22.74 -21.30 -44.73
CA LYS A 24 -22.90 -21.03 -43.29
C LYS A 24 -21.58 -20.52 -42.71
N ALA A 25 -21.60 -19.30 -42.18
CA ALA A 25 -20.47 -18.78 -41.40
C ALA A 25 -20.20 -19.70 -40.19
N PRO A 26 -18.93 -19.98 -39.85
CA PRO A 26 -18.60 -20.86 -38.73
C PRO A 26 -19.13 -20.29 -37.42
N GLY A 27 -20.02 -21.04 -36.76
CA GLY A 27 -20.60 -20.67 -35.49
C GLY A 27 -19.53 -20.50 -34.42
N ARG A 28 -19.50 -19.34 -33.77
CA ARG A 28 -18.56 -19.06 -32.69
C ARG A 28 -19.07 -19.73 -31.41
N GLU A 29 -18.66 -20.97 -31.18
CA GLU A 29 -19.07 -21.73 -29.99
C GLU A 29 -18.75 -20.93 -28.70
N PRO A 30 -19.70 -20.81 -27.76
CA PRO A 30 -19.41 -20.22 -26.46
C PRO A 30 -18.50 -21.17 -25.67
N PRO A 31 -17.39 -20.71 -25.07
CA PRO A 31 -16.41 -21.60 -24.43
C PRO A 31 -17.00 -22.30 -23.20
N THR A 32 -17.36 -23.57 -23.36
CA THR A 32 -17.92 -24.47 -22.35
C THR A 32 -16.85 -25.03 -21.41
N GLY A 33 -16.10 -24.14 -20.78
CA GLY A 33 -15.13 -24.48 -19.73
C GLY A 33 -15.30 -23.59 -18.49
N PRO A 34 -14.90 -24.05 -17.30
CA PRO A 34 -14.74 -23.16 -16.15
C PRO A 34 -13.74 -22.04 -16.54
N PRO A 35 -13.98 -20.77 -16.18
CA PRO A 35 -13.19 -19.65 -16.67
C PRO A 35 -11.73 -19.80 -16.23
N SER A 36 -10.86 -20.14 -17.19
CA SER A 36 -9.43 -20.30 -16.97
C SER A 36 -8.84 -18.96 -16.52
N LEU A 37 -8.41 -18.89 -15.26
CA LEU A 37 -7.88 -17.68 -14.67
C LEU A 37 -6.56 -17.31 -15.36
N LEU A 38 -6.62 -16.33 -16.25
CA LEU A 38 -5.48 -15.88 -17.05
C LEU A 38 -4.28 -15.55 -16.13
N PRO A 39 -3.09 -16.13 -16.37
CA PRO A 39 -1.90 -15.84 -15.57
C PRO A 39 -1.61 -14.34 -15.55
N GLY A 40 -1.48 -13.76 -14.35
CA GLY A 40 -1.35 -12.32 -14.16
C GLY A 40 -2.63 -11.59 -13.74
N THR A 41 -3.75 -12.29 -13.57
CA THR A 41 -4.98 -11.69 -12.99
C THR A 41 -4.81 -11.43 -11.49
N PHE A 42 -4.12 -10.35 -11.11
CA PHE A 42 -3.86 -9.89 -9.72
C PHE A 42 -5.11 -9.44 -8.93
N TRP A 43 -6.31 -9.90 -9.32
CA TRP A 43 -7.61 -9.48 -8.79
C TRP A 43 -7.77 -9.77 -7.29
N LEU A 44 -7.42 -10.97 -6.85
CA LEU A 44 -7.50 -11.34 -5.42
C LEU A 44 -6.50 -10.54 -4.59
N THR A 45 -5.25 -10.43 -5.04
CA THR A 45 -4.20 -9.61 -4.41
C THR A 45 -4.65 -8.16 -4.28
N ARG A 46 -5.32 -7.61 -5.30
CA ARG A 46 -5.88 -6.26 -5.28
C ARG A 46 -6.92 -6.06 -4.17
N ILE A 47 -7.88 -6.99 -4.06
CA ILE A 47 -8.93 -6.95 -3.02
C ILE A 47 -8.32 -7.04 -1.62
N VAL A 48 -7.40 -7.99 -1.41
CA VAL A 48 -6.74 -8.20 -0.11
C VAL A 48 -5.90 -6.98 0.27
N LEU A 49 -5.07 -6.46 -0.64
CA LEU A 49 -4.21 -5.30 -0.39
C LEU A 49 -5.03 -4.04 -0.06
N LEU A 50 -6.10 -3.76 -0.81
CA LEU A 50 -6.95 -2.58 -0.55
C LEU A 50 -7.75 -2.72 0.75
N ARG A 51 -8.19 -3.92 1.13
CA ARG A 51 -8.85 -4.15 2.43
C ARG A 51 -7.86 -4.06 3.60
N ALA A 52 -6.65 -4.58 3.46
CA ALA A 52 -5.59 -4.44 4.47
C ALA A 52 -5.17 -2.97 4.64
N LEU A 53 -4.99 -2.24 3.54
CA LEU A 53 -4.70 -0.81 3.55
C LEU A 53 -5.84 0.01 4.19
N ALA A 54 -7.11 -0.30 3.87
CA ALA A 54 -8.25 0.33 4.52
C ALA A 54 -8.35 -0.01 6.01
N PHE A 55 -7.98 -1.22 6.43
CA PHE A 55 -7.89 -1.60 7.85
C PHE A 55 -6.78 -0.84 8.58
N ILE A 56 -5.59 -0.68 7.97
CA ILE A 56 -4.52 0.14 8.53
C ILE A 56 -4.96 1.60 8.67
N TYR A 57 -5.64 2.16 7.65
CA TYR A 57 -6.24 3.50 7.76
C TYR A 57 -7.29 3.58 8.88
N PHE A 58 -8.16 2.57 9.04
CA PHE A 58 -9.14 2.54 10.13
C PHE A 58 -8.46 2.58 11.50
N VAL A 59 -7.41 1.79 11.72
CA VAL A 59 -6.63 1.82 12.97
C VAL A 59 -5.92 3.16 13.16
N ALA A 60 -5.28 3.70 12.11
CA ALA A 60 -4.62 5.00 12.17
C ALA A 60 -5.59 6.16 12.52
N PHE A 61 -6.78 6.18 11.91
CA PHE A 61 -7.82 7.16 12.24
C PHE A 61 -8.46 6.92 13.63
N LEU A 62 -8.47 5.68 14.13
CA LEU A 62 -8.92 5.38 15.50
C LEU A 62 -7.91 5.90 16.54
N VAL A 63 -6.61 5.70 16.29
CA VAL A 63 -5.53 6.26 17.12
C VAL A 63 -5.58 7.79 17.08
N ALA A 64 -5.68 8.37 15.88
CA ALA A 64 -5.83 9.82 15.68
C ALA A 64 -7.02 10.41 16.46
N TYR A 65 -8.21 9.79 16.37
CA TYR A 65 -9.40 10.24 17.11
C TYR A 65 -9.19 10.24 18.63
N ASN A 66 -8.53 9.22 19.17
CA ASN A 66 -8.31 9.12 20.61
C ASN A 66 -7.15 10.01 21.13
N GLN A 67 -6.12 10.26 20.31
CA GLN A 67 -4.86 10.90 20.74
C GLN A 67 -4.69 12.35 20.26
N ASN A 68 -5.11 12.70 19.03
CA ASN A 68 -4.79 14.02 18.44
C ASN A 68 -5.29 15.19 19.26
N LYS A 69 -6.37 15.01 20.02
CA LYS A 69 -6.92 16.03 20.90
C LYS A 69 -5.98 16.38 22.06
N GLN A 70 -5.22 15.42 22.60
CA GLN A 70 -4.22 15.69 23.64
C GLN A 70 -2.83 16.04 23.06
N LEU A 71 -2.52 15.59 21.85
CA LEU A 71 -1.22 15.85 21.21
C LEU A 71 -1.17 17.20 20.49
N ILE A 72 -2.16 17.49 19.63
CA ILE A 72 -2.15 18.62 18.67
C ILE A 72 -3.40 19.51 18.69
N GLY A 73 -4.38 19.23 19.56
CA GLY A 73 -5.57 20.06 19.79
C GLY A 73 -5.26 21.43 20.42
N GLU A 74 -6.27 22.25 20.66
CA GLU A 74 -6.11 23.63 21.17
C GLU A 74 -5.49 23.70 22.57
N LYS A 75 -5.64 22.62 23.35
CA LYS A 75 -5.02 22.43 24.67
C LYS A 75 -4.03 21.26 24.68
N GLY A 76 -3.56 20.83 23.50
CA GLY A 76 -2.61 19.74 23.36
C GLY A 76 -1.18 20.13 23.73
N LEU A 77 -0.30 19.14 23.80
CA LEU A 77 1.14 19.35 24.07
C LEU A 77 1.82 20.24 23.02
N LEU A 78 1.40 20.14 21.76
CA LEU A 78 1.93 20.91 20.62
C LEU A 78 0.78 21.45 19.76
N PRO A 79 0.14 22.57 20.14
CA PRO A 79 -1.07 23.05 19.48
C PRO A 79 -0.85 23.41 18.00
N SER A 80 -1.48 22.63 17.13
CA SER A 80 -1.47 22.79 15.65
C SER A 80 -1.76 24.22 15.17
N LYS A 81 -2.67 24.91 15.87
CA LYS A 81 -3.04 26.32 15.64
C LYS A 81 -1.83 27.27 15.73
N LEU A 82 -0.93 27.06 16.70
CA LEU A 82 0.28 27.88 16.85
C LEU A 82 1.29 27.59 15.74
N TYR A 83 1.41 26.33 15.31
CA TYR A 83 2.29 25.92 14.21
C TYR A 83 1.86 26.54 12.86
N LEU A 84 0.57 26.46 12.51
CA LEU A 84 0.05 27.08 11.29
C LEU A 84 0.18 28.61 11.34
N GLN A 85 -0.04 29.23 12.51
CA GLN A 85 0.22 30.65 12.71
C GLN A 85 1.71 31.01 12.57
N GLN A 86 2.64 30.19 13.05
CA GLN A 86 4.09 30.41 12.87
C GLN A 86 4.49 30.34 11.39
N ILE A 87 3.99 29.35 10.63
CA ILE A 87 4.21 29.26 9.18
C ILE A 87 3.64 30.50 8.48
N GLN A 88 2.40 30.88 8.78
CA GLN A 88 1.76 32.07 8.20
C GLN A 88 2.53 33.37 8.54
N GLN A 89 3.10 33.46 9.74
CA GLN A 89 3.94 34.59 10.17
C GLN A 89 5.30 34.62 9.45
N TYR A 90 5.90 33.45 9.18
CA TYR A 90 7.14 33.35 8.42
C TYR A 90 6.96 33.76 6.95
N PHE A 91 5.84 33.38 6.33
CA PHE A 91 5.51 33.72 4.93
C PHE A 91 4.67 35.01 4.76
N ARG A 92 4.63 35.92 5.76
CA ARG A 92 3.74 37.09 5.83
C ARG A 92 3.76 38.09 4.66
N GLY A 93 4.75 38.02 3.77
CA GLY A 93 4.85 38.86 2.55
C GLY A 93 4.54 38.11 1.24
N LYS A 94 4.01 36.89 1.32
CA LYS A 94 3.78 35.98 0.20
C LYS A 94 2.37 35.40 0.21
N SER A 95 1.99 34.69 -0.84
CA SER A 95 0.61 34.24 -1.03
C SER A 95 0.24 33.10 -0.08
N VAL A 96 -1.06 32.87 0.12
CA VAL A 96 -1.57 31.68 0.83
C VAL A 96 -1.03 30.40 0.17
N TRP A 97 -0.85 30.43 -1.16
CA TRP A 97 -0.22 29.36 -1.94
C TRP A 97 1.21 29.04 -1.49
N ASP A 98 2.06 30.03 -1.15
CA ASP A 98 3.41 29.78 -0.66
C ASP A 98 3.40 29.03 0.70
N SER A 99 2.48 29.41 1.60
CA SER A 99 2.30 28.74 2.90
C SER A 99 1.76 27.30 2.74
N PHE A 100 0.81 27.12 1.82
CA PHE A 100 0.26 25.81 1.46
C PHE A 100 1.30 24.90 0.78
N SER A 101 2.19 25.45 -0.07
CA SER A 101 3.30 24.69 -0.65
C SER A 101 4.34 24.23 0.38
N TYR A 102 4.46 24.91 1.52
CA TYR A 102 5.35 24.50 2.62
C TYR A 102 4.72 23.44 3.54
N SER A 103 3.43 23.57 3.85
CA SER A 103 2.69 22.58 4.66
C SER A 103 1.31 22.30 4.05
N PRO A 104 1.22 21.41 3.05
CA PRO A 104 -0.01 21.16 2.30
C PRO A 104 -1.04 20.40 3.14
N THR A 105 -2.02 21.12 3.68
CA THR A 105 -3.08 20.60 4.56
C THR A 105 -4.44 21.17 4.17
N ILE A 106 -5.53 20.42 4.39
CA ILE A 106 -6.90 20.95 4.24
C ILE A 106 -7.21 21.97 5.34
N ILE A 107 -6.52 21.86 6.49
CA ILE A 107 -6.75 22.66 7.69
C ILE A 107 -6.43 24.17 7.44
N TRP A 108 -5.67 24.52 6.40
CA TRP A 108 -5.56 25.92 5.92
C TRP A 108 -6.89 26.54 5.46
N PHE A 109 -7.87 25.74 5.03
CA PHE A 109 -9.17 26.18 4.50
C PHE A 109 -10.32 26.04 5.52
N LEU A 110 -10.00 25.79 6.80
CA LEU A 110 -10.96 25.55 7.88
C LEU A 110 -10.72 26.51 9.04
N ASP A 111 -11.78 26.88 9.77
CA ASP A 111 -11.69 27.85 10.87
C ASP A 111 -10.91 27.32 12.07
N TRP A 112 -9.68 27.81 12.25
CA TRP A 112 -8.79 27.44 13.37
C TRP A 112 -9.34 27.79 14.76
N SER A 113 -10.52 28.40 14.87
CA SER A 113 -11.25 28.65 16.13
C SER A 113 -11.98 27.41 16.67
N TYR A 114 -12.01 26.32 15.91
CA TYR A 114 -12.65 25.05 16.29
C TYR A 114 -11.73 23.86 16.01
N MET A 115 -10.43 23.99 16.32
CA MET A 115 -9.41 23.01 15.87
C MET A 115 -9.67 21.60 16.43
N ASP A 116 -10.07 21.48 17.70
CA ASP A 116 -10.47 20.21 18.31
C ASP A 116 -11.59 19.51 17.50
N PHE A 117 -12.61 20.27 17.10
CA PHE A 117 -13.73 19.73 16.30
C PHE A 117 -13.29 19.35 14.88
N ILE A 118 -12.37 20.10 14.27
CA ILE A 118 -11.78 19.76 12.97
C ILE A 118 -10.99 18.44 13.04
N LEU A 119 -10.19 18.24 14.10
CA LEU A 119 -9.44 17.00 14.31
C LEU A 119 -10.35 15.81 14.57
N ASP A 120 -11.36 15.98 15.43
CA ASP A 120 -12.38 14.95 15.70
C ASP A 120 -13.15 14.59 14.40
N ALA A 121 -13.57 15.59 13.62
CA ALA A 121 -14.31 15.40 12.37
C ALA A 121 -13.49 14.74 11.25
N ILE A 122 -12.23 15.17 11.03
CA ILE A 122 -11.32 14.54 10.05
C ILE A 122 -11.10 13.06 10.41
N SER A 123 -10.88 12.77 11.70
CA SER A 123 -10.66 11.40 12.17
C SER A 123 -11.92 10.54 12.05
N LEU A 124 -13.09 11.07 12.40
CA LEU A 124 -14.38 10.37 12.29
C LEU A 124 -14.79 10.12 10.82
N LEU A 125 -14.52 11.08 9.91
CA LEU A 125 -14.71 10.88 8.48
C LEU A 125 -13.76 9.81 7.92
N GLY A 126 -12.49 9.80 8.34
CA GLY A 126 -11.52 8.76 8.02
C GLY A 126 -11.96 7.37 8.49
N LEU A 127 -12.45 7.26 9.72
CA LEU A 127 -13.06 6.04 10.27
C LEU A 127 -14.27 5.57 9.45
N GLY A 128 -15.20 6.47 9.14
CA GLY A 128 -16.41 6.13 8.38
C GLY A 128 -16.11 5.62 6.96
N VAL A 129 -15.22 6.32 6.24
CA VAL A 129 -14.84 5.93 4.87
C VAL A 129 -14.03 4.62 4.85
N SER A 130 -13.11 4.43 5.79
CA SER A 130 -12.31 3.19 5.87
C SER A 130 -13.17 1.98 6.26
N ALA A 131 -14.05 2.11 7.25
CA ALA A 131 -15.03 1.08 7.61
C ALA A 131 -15.92 0.69 6.43
N PHE A 132 -16.42 1.68 5.66
CA PHE A 132 -17.23 1.42 4.47
C PHE A 132 -16.46 0.64 3.39
N VAL A 133 -15.18 0.96 3.16
CA VAL A 133 -14.34 0.21 2.20
C VAL A 133 -14.09 -1.23 2.67
N ILE A 134 -13.84 -1.44 3.97
CA ILE A 134 -13.65 -2.79 4.56
C ILE A 134 -14.90 -3.65 4.37
N ILE A 135 -16.08 -3.14 4.77
CA ILE A 135 -17.36 -3.86 4.70
C ILE A 135 -17.74 -4.13 3.24
N THR A 136 -17.96 -3.07 2.46
CA THR A 136 -18.54 -3.15 1.11
C THR A 136 -17.58 -3.79 0.10
N SER A 137 -16.26 -3.71 0.35
CA SER A 137 -15.19 -4.12 -0.58
C SER A 137 -15.14 -3.32 -1.90
N CYS A 138 -15.91 -2.23 -2.00
CA CYS A 138 -15.97 -1.35 -3.17
C CYS A 138 -14.97 -0.19 -3.02
N ALA A 139 -13.68 -0.53 -3.05
CA ALA A 139 -12.59 0.45 -3.08
C ALA A 139 -12.58 1.21 -4.42
N ASN A 140 -13.22 2.37 -4.46
CA ASN A 140 -13.19 3.34 -5.55
C ASN A 140 -11.96 4.27 -5.37
N MET A 141 -11.34 4.72 -6.48
CA MET A 141 -10.24 5.68 -6.46
C MET A 141 -10.57 6.91 -5.60
N LEU A 142 -11.79 7.43 -5.69
CA LEU A 142 -12.23 8.59 -4.89
C LEU A 142 -12.21 8.32 -3.38
N LEU A 143 -12.61 7.12 -2.94
CA LEU A 143 -12.62 6.78 -1.51
C LEU A 143 -11.19 6.62 -0.96
N MET A 144 -10.30 6.00 -1.74
CA MET A 144 -8.88 5.89 -1.38
C MET A 144 -8.19 7.26 -1.40
N ALA A 145 -8.52 8.13 -2.35
CA ALA A 145 -8.01 9.49 -2.41
C ALA A 145 -8.48 10.32 -1.20
N THR A 146 -9.76 10.23 -0.80
CA THR A 146 -10.26 10.90 0.41
C THR A 146 -9.53 10.41 1.67
N LEU A 147 -9.34 9.10 1.85
CA LEU A 147 -8.57 8.57 2.99
C LEU A 147 -7.13 9.09 3.01
N TRP A 148 -6.46 9.06 1.86
CA TRP A 148 -5.10 9.56 1.72
C TRP A 148 -5.00 11.06 1.99
N ILE A 149 -5.89 11.88 1.42
CA ILE A 149 -5.95 13.34 1.61
C ILE A 149 -6.20 13.71 3.08
N LEU A 150 -7.15 13.06 3.75
CA LEU A 150 -7.45 13.29 5.17
C LEU A 150 -6.25 12.97 6.06
N TYR A 151 -5.62 11.81 5.85
CA TYR A 151 -4.46 11.37 6.64
C TYR A 151 -3.20 12.19 6.34
N PHE A 152 -2.96 12.55 5.07
CA PHE A 152 -1.87 13.46 4.65
C PHE A 152 -1.99 14.83 5.32
N SER A 153 -3.23 15.34 5.46
CA SER A 153 -3.51 16.58 6.18
C SER A 153 -3.32 16.47 7.70
N LEU A 154 -3.49 15.28 8.30
CA LEU A 154 -3.13 15.06 9.71
C LEU A 154 -1.62 14.99 9.89
N ALA A 155 -0.92 14.18 9.07
CA ALA A 155 0.53 13.99 9.17
C ALA A 155 1.33 15.30 9.06
N HIS A 156 0.96 16.19 8.14
CA HIS A 156 1.63 17.50 7.99
C HIS A 156 1.35 18.49 9.14
N VAL A 157 0.24 18.30 9.88
CA VAL A 157 -0.06 19.08 11.10
C VAL A 157 0.50 18.42 12.36
N GLY A 158 0.76 17.11 12.33
CA GLY A 158 1.17 16.28 13.46
C GLY A 158 2.56 16.54 14.02
N GLN A 159 3.40 17.33 13.33
CA GLN A 159 4.77 17.67 13.73
C GLN A 159 5.58 16.42 14.14
N ILE A 160 6.27 16.45 15.29
CA ILE A 160 7.11 15.35 15.78
C ILE A 160 6.33 14.04 16.00
N TRP A 161 5.04 14.12 16.34
CA TRP A 161 4.21 12.93 16.60
C TRP A 161 3.93 12.11 15.33
N TYR A 162 4.03 12.74 14.16
CA TYR A 162 3.83 12.12 12.85
C TYR A 162 5.11 12.10 12.00
N ALA A 163 6.28 12.40 12.60
CA ALA A 163 7.58 12.38 11.92
C ALA A 163 8.17 10.97 11.72
N PHE A 164 7.46 9.92 12.16
CA PHE A 164 7.93 8.54 12.09
C PHE A 164 7.85 7.94 10.68
N GLY A 165 8.80 7.06 10.35
CA GLY A 165 8.93 6.51 8.99
C GLY A 165 7.71 5.72 8.50
N TRP A 166 6.94 5.10 9.41
CA TRP A 166 5.73 4.36 9.05
C TRP A 166 4.57 5.27 8.60
N GLU A 167 4.52 6.52 9.05
CA GLU A 167 3.49 7.49 8.62
C GLU A 167 3.69 7.83 7.13
N PHE A 168 4.94 8.12 6.75
CA PHE A 168 5.34 8.32 5.36
C PHE A 168 5.18 7.05 4.51
N GLN A 169 5.49 5.87 5.07
CA GLN A 169 5.24 4.59 4.40
C GLN A 169 3.74 4.37 4.11
N LEU A 170 2.85 4.70 5.05
CA LEU A 170 1.40 4.61 4.83
C LEU A 170 0.93 5.61 3.76
N LEU A 171 1.53 6.81 3.70
CA LEU A 171 1.26 7.78 2.64
C LEU A 171 1.74 7.31 1.25
N GLU A 172 2.95 6.75 1.11
CA GLU A 172 3.42 6.19 -0.17
C GLU A 172 2.58 4.97 -0.60
N THR A 173 2.27 4.08 0.34
CA THR A 173 1.41 2.89 0.12
C THR A 173 -0.01 3.30 -0.29
N GLY A 174 -0.56 4.32 0.38
CA GLY A 174 -1.87 4.90 0.10
C GLY A 174 -1.95 5.52 -1.28
N PHE A 175 -0.96 6.32 -1.66
CA PHE A 175 -0.87 6.96 -2.98
C PHE A 175 -0.85 5.92 -4.11
N LEU A 176 -0.02 4.87 -3.98
CA LEU A 176 -0.04 3.75 -4.94
C LEU A 176 -1.37 2.98 -4.93
N GLY A 177 -2.04 2.90 -3.78
CA GLY A 177 -3.37 2.32 -3.62
C GLY A 177 -4.47 3.04 -4.41
N ILE A 178 -4.39 4.38 -4.54
CA ILE A 178 -5.33 5.20 -5.34
C ILE A 178 -5.36 4.70 -6.79
N PHE A 179 -4.19 4.60 -7.44
CA PHE A 179 -4.06 4.16 -8.84
C PHE A 179 -4.31 2.66 -9.05
N LEU A 180 -4.47 1.89 -7.98
CA LEU A 180 -4.84 0.48 -8.04
C LEU A 180 -6.36 0.28 -8.17
N CYS A 181 -7.16 1.27 -7.77
CA CYS A 181 -8.62 1.26 -7.85
C CYS A 181 -9.17 1.63 -9.25
N PRO A 182 -10.37 1.16 -9.63
CA PRO A 182 -11.11 1.70 -10.76
C PRO A 182 -11.57 3.13 -10.45
N LEU A 183 -11.57 3.99 -11.48
CA LEU A 183 -11.80 5.43 -11.34
C LEU A 183 -13.21 5.80 -10.84
N TRP A 184 -14.23 5.03 -11.25
CA TRP A 184 -15.65 5.44 -11.18
C TRP A 184 -16.64 4.29 -10.83
N THR A 185 -16.15 3.07 -10.61
CA THR A 185 -17.02 1.89 -10.45
C THR A 185 -17.24 1.54 -8.98
N PHE A 186 -18.43 1.84 -8.45
CA PHE A 186 -18.85 1.49 -7.08
C PHE A 186 -19.24 0.01 -6.87
N SER A 187 -18.84 -0.89 -7.78
CA SER A 187 -19.07 -2.33 -7.68
C SER A 187 -17.81 -3.08 -7.26
N ARG A 188 -17.98 -4.28 -6.69
CA ARG A 188 -16.87 -5.14 -6.24
C ARG A 188 -15.94 -5.44 -7.42
N LEU A 189 -14.76 -4.83 -7.39
CA LEU A 189 -13.69 -4.82 -8.39
C LEU A 189 -13.95 -5.65 -9.67
N PRO A 190 -14.22 -5.03 -10.84
CA PRO A 190 -14.49 -5.77 -12.07
C PRO A 190 -13.28 -6.60 -12.54
N LYS A 191 -13.49 -7.91 -12.73
CA LYS A 191 -12.47 -8.90 -13.14
C LYS A 191 -11.71 -8.53 -14.41
N HIS A 192 -12.32 -7.73 -15.29
CA HIS A 192 -11.75 -7.34 -16.59
C HIS A 192 -10.93 -6.04 -16.56
N THR A 193 -10.79 -5.36 -15.42
CA THR A 193 -9.93 -4.15 -15.34
C THR A 193 -8.46 -4.55 -15.22
N PRO A 194 -7.60 -4.26 -16.23
CA PRO A 194 -6.18 -4.58 -16.13
C PRO A 194 -5.53 -3.82 -14.97
N THR A 195 -4.65 -4.47 -14.22
CA THR A 195 -3.74 -3.79 -13.29
C THR A 195 -2.68 -3.04 -14.09
N SER A 196 -2.44 -1.76 -13.78
CA SER A 196 -1.28 -1.06 -14.31
C SER A 196 0.01 -1.72 -13.80
N ASN A 197 0.85 -2.19 -14.72
CA ASN A 197 2.16 -2.76 -14.41
C ASN A 197 3.07 -1.76 -13.69
N ILE A 198 2.87 -0.46 -13.92
CA ILE A 198 3.59 0.63 -13.25
C ILE A 198 3.29 0.62 -11.75
N VAL A 199 2.02 0.45 -11.35
CA VAL A 199 1.61 0.42 -9.93
C VAL A 199 2.15 -0.84 -9.24
N ILE A 200 2.13 -2.00 -9.93
CA ILE A 200 2.74 -3.24 -9.41
C ILE A 200 4.26 -3.07 -9.21
N TRP A 201 4.96 -2.43 -10.14
CA TRP A 201 6.37 -2.10 -9.98
C TRP A 201 6.62 -1.04 -8.90
N GLY A 202 5.71 -0.08 -8.72
CA GLY A 202 5.72 0.88 -7.62
C GLY A 202 5.70 0.19 -6.25
N PHE A 203 4.77 -0.75 -6.03
CA PHE A 203 4.73 -1.52 -4.79
C PHE A 203 5.98 -2.41 -4.59
N ARG A 204 6.55 -2.97 -5.67
CA ARG A 204 7.82 -3.72 -5.60
C ARG A 204 9.00 -2.82 -5.21
N TRP A 205 9.09 -1.65 -5.83
CA TRP A 205 10.13 -0.66 -5.56
C TRP A 205 10.01 -0.07 -4.15
N LEU A 206 8.78 0.16 -3.68
CA LEU A 206 8.48 0.56 -2.31
C LEU A 206 9.04 -0.45 -1.29
N ILE A 207 8.68 -1.73 -1.43
CA ILE A 207 9.18 -2.80 -0.55
C ILE A 207 10.72 -2.90 -0.63
N PHE A 208 11.29 -2.81 -1.83
CA PHE A 208 12.75 -2.78 -2.01
C PHE A 208 13.42 -1.63 -1.24
N ARG A 209 12.92 -0.39 -1.39
CA ARG A 209 13.45 0.78 -0.67
C ARG A 209 13.33 0.66 0.85
N ILE A 210 12.21 0.15 1.36
CA ILE A 210 11.97 0.03 2.80
C ILE A 210 12.99 -0.93 3.42
N MET A 211 13.11 -2.14 2.87
CA MET A 211 14.01 -3.17 3.42
C MET A 211 15.48 -2.78 3.29
N LEU A 212 15.90 -2.32 2.11
CA LEU A 212 17.26 -1.85 1.87
C LEU A 212 17.58 -0.62 2.75
N GLY A 213 16.60 0.27 2.93
CA GLY A 213 16.70 1.44 3.80
C GLY A 213 16.95 1.07 5.26
N ALA A 214 16.16 0.15 5.83
CA ALA A 214 16.34 -0.33 7.19
C ALA A 214 17.74 -0.93 7.41
N GLY A 215 18.18 -1.83 6.53
CA GLY A 215 19.51 -2.45 6.62
C GLY A 215 20.66 -1.45 6.44
N LEU A 216 20.56 -0.52 5.48
CA LEU A 216 21.59 0.52 5.26
C LEU A 216 21.66 1.51 6.43
N ILE A 217 20.53 1.81 7.06
CA ILE A 217 20.48 2.66 8.25
C ILE A 217 21.17 1.98 9.44
N LYS A 218 20.94 0.67 9.68
CA LYS A 218 21.68 -0.11 10.71
C LYS A 218 23.18 -0.11 10.47
N VAL A 219 23.62 -0.45 9.25
CA VAL A 219 25.05 -0.45 8.86
C VAL A 219 25.69 0.94 8.94
N ARG A 220 24.90 2.02 8.79
CA ARG A 220 25.38 3.40 8.95
C ARG A 220 25.39 3.88 10.41
N GLY A 221 24.45 3.41 11.22
CA GLY A 221 24.14 3.98 12.54
C GLY A 221 25.29 3.86 13.54
N ASP A 222 25.74 2.63 13.81
CA ASP A 222 26.75 2.38 14.84
C ASP A 222 27.65 1.16 14.50
N ARG A 223 28.80 1.07 15.17
CA ARG A 223 29.79 -0.01 15.01
C ARG A 223 29.26 -1.36 15.46
N CYS A 224 28.40 -1.42 16.48
CA CYS A 224 27.80 -2.65 17.00
C CYS A 224 27.13 -3.51 15.89
N TRP A 225 26.51 -2.88 14.89
CA TRP A 225 25.86 -3.56 13.76
C TRP A 225 26.87 -4.15 12.78
N ARG A 226 28.06 -3.54 12.65
CA ARG A 226 29.15 -4.02 11.78
C ARG A 226 30.00 -5.09 12.46
N GLU A 227 30.15 -4.98 13.78
CA GLU A 227 30.91 -5.90 14.63
C GLU A 227 30.05 -7.11 15.09
N LEU A 228 28.78 -7.16 14.65
CA LEU A 228 27.76 -8.19 14.95
C LEU A 228 27.40 -8.36 16.43
N THR A 229 27.95 -7.51 17.30
CA THR A 229 27.73 -7.49 18.76
C THR A 229 26.46 -6.73 19.17
N CYS A 230 25.73 -6.08 18.26
CA CYS A 230 24.63 -5.21 18.68
C CYS A 230 23.53 -5.96 19.45
N MET A 231 23.21 -7.21 19.09
CA MET A 231 22.23 -7.99 19.83
C MET A 231 22.68 -8.36 21.25
N ASP A 232 23.99 -8.53 21.49
CA ASP A 232 24.51 -8.79 22.85
C ASP A 232 24.17 -7.63 23.83
N TYR A 233 24.12 -6.40 23.31
CA TYR A 233 23.68 -5.21 24.07
C TYR A 233 22.18 -4.91 23.93
N HIS A 234 21.49 -5.43 22.90
CA HIS A 234 20.11 -5.02 22.60
C HIS A 234 19.09 -5.57 23.59
N TYR A 235 19.31 -6.76 24.17
CA TYR A 235 18.39 -7.34 25.16
C TYR A 235 18.28 -6.49 26.43
N GLU A 236 19.37 -5.91 26.94
CA GLU A 236 19.31 -4.99 28.08
C GLU A 236 18.46 -3.74 27.74
N ALA A 237 18.66 -3.18 26.54
CA ALA A 237 17.90 -2.02 26.09
C ALA A 237 16.41 -2.32 25.84
N ILE A 238 16.08 -3.45 25.22
CA ILE A 238 14.70 -3.86 24.93
C ILE A 238 13.94 -4.14 26.23
N MET A 239 14.52 -4.90 27.17
CA MET A 239 13.88 -5.15 28.47
C MET A 239 13.63 -3.87 29.29
N GLN A 240 14.41 -2.80 29.07
CA GLN A 240 14.25 -1.52 29.78
C GLN A 240 13.37 -0.49 29.04
N THR A 241 13.18 -0.60 27.72
CA THR A 241 12.51 0.45 26.91
C THR A 241 11.29 0.02 26.07
N GLN A 242 10.99 -1.28 25.96
CA GLN A 242 9.76 -1.77 25.30
C GLN A 242 8.84 -2.47 26.31
N PRO A 243 7.62 -1.97 26.58
CA PRO A 243 6.72 -2.50 27.61
C PRO A 243 5.93 -3.74 27.16
N VAL A 244 6.60 -4.70 26.50
CA VAL A 244 6.02 -5.95 25.99
C VAL A 244 6.77 -7.15 26.57
N PRO A 245 6.47 -7.58 27.82
CA PRO A 245 7.17 -8.68 28.47
C PRO A 245 6.88 -10.01 27.76
N ASN A 246 7.82 -10.45 26.92
CA ASN A 246 7.70 -11.66 26.11
C ASN A 246 8.49 -12.82 26.76
N PRO A 247 7.85 -13.94 27.14
CA PRO A 247 8.56 -15.08 27.71
C PRO A 247 9.54 -15.75 26.73
N ILE A 248 9.39 -15.56 25.41
CA ILE A 248 10.31 -16.10 24.40
C ILE A 248 11.64 -15.33 24.40
N ALA A 249 11.61 -14.01 24.58
CA ALA A 249 12.80 -13.16 24.63
C ALA A 249 13.73 -13.55 25.79
N TYR A 250 13.17 -13.97 26.94
CA TYR A 250 13.96 -14.48 28.08
C TYR A 250 14.77 -15.73 27.72
N TYR A 251 14.19 -16.69 26.99
CA TYR A 251 14.91 -17.90 26.56
C TYR A 251 15.92 -17.61 25.44
N LEU A 252 15.64 -16.65 24.56
CA LEU A 252 16.60 -16.20 23.54
C LEU A 252 17.80 -15.48 24.15
N HIS A 253 17.59 -14.62 25.14
CA HIS A 253 18.69 -13.96 25.87
C HIS A 253 19.60 -14.93 26.64
N GLN A 254 19.13 -16.15 26.94
CA GLN A 254 19.96 -17.23 27.50
C GLN A 254 20.70 -18.07 26.44
N SER A 255 20.60 -17.71 25.15
CA SER A 255 21.32 -18.38 24.08
C SER A 255 22.81 -17.96 24.05
N PRO A 256 23.71 -18.79 23.48
CA PRO A 256 25.12 -18.45 23.39
C PRO A 256 25.39 -17.38 22.33
N TRP A 257 26.34 -16.47 22.59
CA TRP A 257 26.75 -15.32 21.74
C TRP A 257 26.81 -15.57 20.22
N TRP A 258 27.24 -16.76 19.76
CA TRP A 258 27.28 -17.09 18.33
C TRP A 258 25.89 -17.12 17.68
N PHE A 259 24.83 -17.37 18.45
CA PHE A 259 23.45 -17.32 18.01
C PHE A 259 23.02 -15.86 17.76
N HIS A 260 23.34 -14.94 18.66
CA HIS A 260 23.09 -13.50 18.51
C HIS A 260 23.85 -12.88 17.34
N GLN A 261 25.09 -13.33 17.08
CA GLN A 261 25.81 -12.96 15.85
C GLN A 261 25.16 -13.52 14.59
N PHE A 262 24.69 -14.78 14.63
CA PHE A 262 23.98 -15.40 13.50
C PHE A 262 22.63 -14.70 13.23
N GLU A 263 21.89 -14.31 14.26
CA GLU A 263 20.69 -13.49 14.20
C GLU A 263 20.97 -12.12 13.58
N THR A 264 21.97 -11.39 14.07
CA THR A 264 22.39 -10.09 13.52
C THR A 264 22.79 -10.19 12.05
N LEU A 265 23.50 -11.26 11.66
CA LEU A 265 23.88 -11.55 10.28
C LEU A 265 22.67 -11.91 9.41
N SER A 266 21.72 -12.68 9.94
CA SER A 266 20.49 -13.08 9.25
C SER A 266 19.60 -11.88 8.95
N ASN A 267 19.47 -10.96 9.91
CA ASN A 267 18.73 -9.71 9.74
C ASN A 267 19.37 -8.83 8.63
N HIS A 268 20.70 -8.66 8.65
CA HIS A 268 21.40 -7.98 7.55
C HIS A 268 21.21 -8.68 6.19
N PHE A 269 21.19 -10.01 6.14
CA PHE A 269 20.94 -10.75 4.89
C PHE A 269 19.51 -10.53 4.37
N ILE A 270 18.51 -10.54 5.25
CA ILE A 270 17.09 -10.34 4.90
C ILE A 270 16.78 -8.89 4.51
N GLU A 271 17.49 -7.91 5.09
CA GLU A 271 17.28 -6.49 4.79
C GLU A 271 18.14 -5.98 3.61
N LEU A 272 19.34 -6.53 3.39
CA LEU A 272 20.25 -6.06 2.33
C LEU A 272 20.27 -6.97 1.09
N VAL A 273 20.27 -8.30 1.25
CA VAL A 273 20.46 -9.23 0.11
C VAL A 273 19.13 -9.69 -0.47
N VAL A 274 18.21 -10.13 0.38
CA VAL A 274 16.90 -10.68 -0.05
C VAL A 274 16.10 -9.70 -0.93
N PRO A 275 16.05 -8.37 -0.70
CA PRO A 275 15.23 -7.47 -1.54
C PRO A 275 15.61 -7.47 -3.03
N PHE A 276 16.87 -7.76 -3.37
CA PHE A 276 17.29 -7.90 -4.78
C PHE A 276 16.58 -9.04 -5.51
N PHE A 277 16.05 -10.05 -4.79
CA PHE A 277 15.30 -11.16 -5.38
C PHE A 277 14.02 -10.73 -6.10
N ILE A 278 13.51 -9.51 -5.84
CA ILE A 278 12.40 -8.88 -6.58
C ILE A 278 12.72 -8.72 -8.08
N PHE A 279 13.99 -8.55 -8.45
CA PHE A 279 14.43 -8.37 -9.84
C PHE A 279 14.66 -9.69 -10.57
N PHE A 280 15.01 -10.78 -9.87
CA PHE A 280 15.36 -12.08 -10.46
C PHE A 280 14.15 -12.99 -10.83
N GLY A 281 13.00 -12.37 -11.14
CA GLY A 281 11.85 -13.04 -11.73
C GLY A 281 10.97 -13.87 -10.78
N ARG A 282 9.90 -14.47 -11.33
CA ARG A 282 8.74 -14.97 -10.56
C ARG A 282 9.08 -15.92 -9.40
N ARG A 283 10.05 -16.83 -9.55
CA ARG A 283 10.44 -17.78 -8.49
C ARG A 283 11.10 -17.05 -7.31
N MET A 284 12.04 -16.14 -7.61
CA MET A 284 12.75 -15.36 -6.61
C MET A 284 11.81 -14.37 -5.90
N CYS A 285 10.83 -13.78 -6.60
CA CYS A 285 9.78 -12.96 -5.97
C CYS A 285 8.91 -13.75 -4.96
N ILE A 286 8.68 -15.05 -5.18
CA ILE A 286 7.93 -15.91 -4.25
C ILE A 286 8.77 -16.24 -3.02
N ILE A 287 10.05 -16.58 -3.21
CA ILE A 287 11.01 -16.81 -2.11
C ILE A 287 11.14 -15.55 -1.26
N HIS A 288 11.33 -14.38 -1.89
CA HIS A 288 11.31 -13.07 -1.24
C HIS A 288 10.03 -12.87 -0.39
N GLY A 289 8.85 -13.11 -0.97
CA GLY A 289 7.58 -12.97 -0.25
C GLY A 289 7.47 -13.88 0.96
N ILE A 290 7.91 -15.13 0.86
CA ILE A 290 7.90 -16.09 1.98
C ILE A 290 8.89 -15.66 3.07
N VAL A 291 10.13 -15.33 2.71
CA VAL A 291 11.16 -14.89 3.67
C VAL A 291 10.74 -13.60 4.39
N GLN A 292 10.17 -12.64 3.67
CA GLN A 292 9.68 -11.40 4.28
C GLN A 292 8.46 -11.62 5.19
N ILE A 293 7.53 -12.51 4.83
CA ILE A 293 6.42 -12.87 5.74
C ILE A 293 6.98 -13.54 7.00
N LEU A 294 7.89 -14.51 6.87
CA LEU A 294 8.51 -15.19 8.01
C LEU A 294 9.25 -14.21 8.92
N PHE A 295 10.05 -13.30 8.36
CA PHE A 295 10.75 -12.24 9.10
C PHE A 295 9.78 -11.35 9.87
N GLN A 296 8.73 -10.82 9.22
CA GLN A 296 7.74 -9.98 9.89
C GLN A 296 6.94 -10.74 10.97
N THR A 297 6.68 -12.05 10.79
CA THR A 297 6.09 -12.86 11.87
C THR A 297 7.07 -13.13 13.02
N SER A 298 8.37 -13.28 12.72
CA SER A 298 9.42 -13.38 13.75
C SER A 298 9.44 -12.11 14.59
N ASN A 299 9.52 -10.94 13.94
CA ASN A 299 9.52 -9.62 14.56
C ASN A 299 8.27 -9.36 15.43
N PHE A 300 7.09 -9.87 15.03
CA PHE A 300 5.88 -9.74 15.83
C PHE A 300 5.84 -10.69 17.04
N CYS A 301 6.31 -11.94 16.88
CA CYS A 301 6.38 -12.92 17.96
C CYS A 301 7.58 -12.71 18.90
N CYS A 302 8.57 -11.93 18.47
CA CYS A 302 9.83 -11.66 19.14
C CYS A 302 10.42 -10.34 18.57
N PRO A 303 10.15 -9.20 19.23
CA PRO A 303 10.58 -7.88 18.75
C PRO A 303 12.10 -7.72 18.58
N ASP A 304 12.87 -8.57 19.24
CA ASP A 304 14.35 -8.57 19.27
C ASP A 304 14.95 -8.61 17.85
N PHE A 305 14.38 -9.40 16.94
CA PHE A 305 14.80 -9.48 15.53
C PHE A 305 14.53 -8.19 14.71
N GLY A 306 13.59 -7.35 15.15
CA GLY A 306 12.69 -6.63 14.24
C GLY A 306 12.80 -5.11 14.18
N VAL A 307 13.90 -4.54 14.67
CA VAL A 307 14.03 -3.10 14.92
C VAL A 307 14.15 -2.28 13.62
N LEU A 308 12.99 -1.84 13.11
CA LEU A 308 12.82 -1.05 11.87
C LEU A 308 13.18 0.44 11.99
N GLN A 309 13.43 0.93 13.21
CA GLN A 309 14.11 2.20 13.45
C GLN A 309 15.30 1.92 14.37
N PRO A 310 16.55 2.32 14.07
CA PRO A 310 17.46 2.61 15.17
C PRO A 310 16.80 3.69 16.05
N THR A 311 17.06 3.71 17.35
CA THR A 311 16.55 4.79 18.20
C THR A 311 17.14 6.11 17.71
N ILE A 312 16.35 6.90 16.96
CA ILE A 312 16.78 8.16 16.37
C ILE A 312 16.82 9.21 17.49
N HIS A 313 17.88 9.14 18.29
CA HIS A 313 18.37 10.24 19.12
C HIS A 313 18.99 11.31 18.21
N VAL A 314 18.16 11.93 17.37
CA VAL A 314 18.44 13.26 16.83
C VAL A 314 18.17 14.25 17.97
N TYR A 315 19.27 14.59 18.65
CA TYR A 315 19.48 15.93 19.17
C TYR A 315 19.94 16.84 18.01
#